data_AF-A0A6L7NJ21-F1
#
_entry.id   AF-A0A6L7NJ21-F1
#
_cell.length_a   1.000
_cell.length_b   1.000
_cell.length_c   1.000
_cell.angle_alpha   90.00
_cell.angle_beta   90.00
_cell.angle_gamma   90.00
#
_symmetry.space_group_name_H-M   'P 1'
#
loop_
_entity.id
_entity.type
_entity.pdbx_description
1 polymer ?
#
loop_
_entity_poly.entity_id
_entity_poly.type
_entity_poly.pdbx_seq_one_letter_code
_entity_poly.pdbx_strand_id
1 'polypeptide(L)'
;MYTRFVEIVREGRPQLSAEQIDAIATGEVFLGAKAREVGLIDEVGSLDDAVEWVAARAGIDPKTAVLRPKRGLAQLVLGRAAATMLDSAALAVADRVAVELAERLHRAAVGPPRS
;
A
#
# COMPACT_ATOMS: atom_id res chain seq x y z
N MET A 1 4.52 10.93 11.93
CA MET A 1 4.79 9.57 11.41
C MET A 1 5.57 8.75 12.44
N TYR A 2 6.72 9.21 12.91
CA TYR A 2 7.50 8.56 13.97
C TYR A 2 6.71 8.33 15.28
N THR A 3 6.07 9.36 15.83
CA THR A 3 5.29 9.24 17.09
C THR A 3 4.22 8.16 17.02
N ARG A 4 3.47 8.11 15.91
CA ARG A 4 2.45 7.07 15.67
C ARG A 4 3.03 5.67 15.65
N PHE A 5 4.23 5.49 15.09
CA PHE A 5 4.90 4.19 15.10
C PHE A 5 5.27 3.78 16.53
N VAL A 6 5.86 4.69 17.31
CA VAL A 6 6.23 4.43 18.71
C VAL A 6 5.01 4.11 19.57
N GLU A 7 3.89 4.81 19.36
CA GLU A 7 2.61 4.52 20.02
C GLU A 7 2.12 3.09 19.75
N ILE A 8 2.13 2.65 18.48
CA ILE A 8 1.75 1.28 18.10
C ILE A 8 2.64 0.24 18.79
N VAL A 9 3.96 0.49 18.87
CA VAL A 9 4.90 -0.41 19.54
C VAL A 9 4.60 -0.49 21.04
N ARG A 10 4.28 0.65 21.67
CA ARG A 10 3.92 0.73 23.09
C ARG A 10 2.63 -0.01 23.40
N GLU A 11 1.63 0.10 22.55
CA GLU A 11 0.38 -0.67 22.67
C GLU A 11 0.60 -2.17 22.48
N GLY A 12 1.46 -2.57 21.55
CA GLY A 12 1.79 -3.97 21.28
C GLY A 12 2.70 -4.64 22.31
N ARG A 13 3.46 -3.85 23.09
CA ARG A 13 4.41 -4.32 24.10
C ARG A 13 4.16 -3.64 25.46
N PRO A 14 3.00 -3.90 26.10
CA PRO A 14 2.63 -3.26 27.37
C PRO A 14 3.60 -3.56 28.53
N GLN A 15 4.44 -4.60 28.40
CA GLN A 15 5.49 -4.93 29.35
C GLN A 15 6.73 -4.03 29.27
N LEU A 16 6.89 -3.24 28.21
CA LEU A 16 8.00 -2.30 28.05
C LEU A 16 7.59 -0.91 28.53
N SER A 17 8.41 -0.28 29.37
CA SER A 17 8.19 1.09 29.81
C SER A 17 8.41 2.08 28.66
N ALA A 18 7.87 3.30 28.80
CA ALA A 18 8.08 4.36 27.81
C ALA A 18 9.58 4.65 27.64
N GLU A 19 10.34 4.68 28.73
CA GLU A 19 11.79 4.90 28.73
C GLU A 19 12.55 3.78 28.02
N GLN A 20 12.12 2.52 28.20
CA GLN A 20 12.73 1.38 27.50
C GLN A 20 12.47 1.44 26.00
N ILE A 21 11.25 1.81 25.59
CA ILE A 21 10.89 1.98 24.18
C ILE A 21 11.66 3.15 23.55
N ASP A 22 11.75 4.27 24.24
CA ASP A 22 12.47 5.45 23.74
C ASP A 22 13.98 5.17 23.61
N ALA A 23 14.56 4.34 24.49
CA ALA A 23 15.95 3.91 24.41
C ALA A 23 16.26 3.00 23.20
N ILE A 24 15.29 2.22 22.73
CA ILE A 24 15.45 1.31 21.57
C ILE A 24 14.93 1.90 20.26
N ALA A 25 14.18 3.01 20.30
CA ALA A 25 13.64 3.69 19.12
C ALA A 25 14.67 4.58 18.41
N THR A 26 15.90 4.08 18.23
CA THR A 26 17.03 4.79 17.63
C THR A 26 17.03 4.76 16.09
N GLY A 27 16.23 3.88 15.49
CA GLY A 27 16.21 3.63 14.03
C GLY A 27 17.23 2.59 13.55
N GLU A 28 17.96 1.97 14.48
CA GLU A 28 18.91 0.91 14.17
C GLU A 28 18.22 -0.43 13.85
N VAL A 29 18.92 -1.28 13.09
CA VAL A 29 18.44 -2.62 12.76
C VAL A 29 18.99 -3.62 13.77
N PHE A 30 18.10 -4.42 14.36
CA PHE A 30 18.46 -5.48 15.30
C PHE A 30 18.49 -6.86 14.63
N LEU A 31 19.44 -7.71 15.06
CA LEU A 31 19.35 -9.15 14.85
C LEU A 31 18.20 -9.72 15.70
N GLY A 32 17.59 -10.82 15.24
CA GLY A 32 16.45 -11.46 15.94
C GLY A 32 16.75 -11.77 17.40
N ALA A 33 17.94 -12.30 17.70
CA ALA A 33 18.36 -12.54 19.09
C ALA A 33 18.33 -11.27 19.94
N LYS A 34 18.85 -10.15 19.41
CA LYS A 34 18.85 -8.87 20.11
C LYS A 34 17.44 -8.33 20.29
N ALA A 35 16.60 -8.42 19.26
CA ALA A 35 15.20 -7.99 19.33
C ALA A 35 14.42 -8.75 20.41
N ARG A 36 14.73 -10.04 20.63
CA ARG A 36 14.17 -10.85 21.71
C ARG A 36 14.64 -10.37 23.08
N GLU A 37 15.94 -10.14 23.25
CA GLU A 37 16.51 -9.63 24.51
C GLU A 37 15.87 -8.32 24.96
N VAL A 38 15.60 -7.40 24.01
CA VAL A 38 14.97 -6.10 24.31
C VAL A 38 13.44 -6.16 24.34
N GLY A 39 12.85 -7.35 24.14
CA GLY A 39 11.40 -7.57 24.25
C GLY A 39 10.57 -7.07 23.06
N LEU A 40 11.19 -6.78 21.91
CA LEU A 40 10.47 -6.41 20.68
C LEU A 40 9.80 -7.60 20.01
N ILE A 41 10.36 -8.81 20.17
CA ILE A 41 9.78 -10.08 19.69
C ILE A 41 9.69 -11.09 20.84
N ASP A 42 8.79 -12.06 20.69
CA ASP A 42 8.55 -13.08 21.72
C ASP A 42 9.54 -14.25 21.59
N GLU A 43 9.74 -14.75 20.37
CA GLU A 43 10.59 -15.89 20.07
C GLU A 43 11.26 -15.75 18.70
N VAL A 44 12.41 -16.42 18.52
CA VAL A 44 13.09 -16.54 17.22
C VAL A 44 12.83 -17.96 16.70
N GLY A 45 12.26 -18.06 15.51
CA GLY A 45 11.94 -19.35 14.89
C GLY A 45 11.64 -19.23 13.40
N SER A 46 11.28 -20.35 12.80
CA SER A 46 10.84 -20.48 11.43
C SER A 46 9.34 -20.17 11.27
N LEU A 47 8.86 -20.16 10.02
CA LEU A 47 7.44 -20.05 9.74
C LEU A 47 6.65 -21.25 10.30
N ASP A 48 7.23 -22.46 10.22
CA ASP A 48 6.57 -23.68 10.68
C ASP A 48 6.37 -23.63 12.21
N ASP A 49 7.38 -23.16 12.95
CA ASP A 49 7.28 -22.94 14.41
C ASP A 49 6.13 -21.97 14.76
N ALA A 50 5.99 -20.89 13.99
CA ALA A 50 4.92 -19.91 14.20
C ALA A 50 3.53 -20.50 13.89
N VAL A 51 3.41 -21.31 12.84
CA VAL A 51 2.16 -21.99 12.48
C VAL A 51 1.76 -22.99 13.54
N GLU A 52 2.69 -23.83 13.98
CA GLU A 52 2.44 -24.82 15.04
C GLU A 52 2.02 -24.13 16.34
N TRP A 53 2.71 -23.05 16.73
CA TRP A 53 2.37 -22.30 17.93
C TRP A 53 0.95 -21.71 17.87
N VAL A 54 0.57 -21.10 16.75
CA VAL A 54 -0.77 -20.55 16.56
C VAL A 54 -1.82 -21.67 16.51
N ALA A 55 -1.55 -22.76 15.79
CA ALA A 55 -2.46 -23.89 15.65
C ALA A 55 -2.75 -24.56 17.00
N ALA A 56 -1.70 -24.79 17.79
CA ALA A 56 -1.82 -25.31 19.15
C ALA A 56 -2.64 -24.38 20.05
N ARG A 57 -2.40 -23.07 19.97
CA ARG A 57 -3.15 -22.07 20.75
C ARG A 57 -4.60 -21.94 20.33
N ALA A 58 -4.91 -22.17 19.06
CA ALA A 58 -6.26 -22.13 18.50
C ALA A 58 -6.99 -23.49 18.57
N GLY A 59 -6.31 -24.57 18.94
CA GLY A 59 -6.88 -25.92 18.97
C GLY A 59 -7.23 -26.48 17.59
N ILE A 60 -6.47 -26.11 16.56
CA ILE A 60 -6.69 -26.53 15.17
C ILE A 60 -5.50 -27.32 14.63
N ASP A 61 -5.71 -28.05 13.53
CA ASP A 61 -4.65 -28.75 12.80
C ASP A 61 -3.72 -27.73 12.10
N PRO A 62 -2.38 -27.84 12.25
CA PRO A 62 -1.40 -26.96 11.61
C PRO A 62 -1.30 -27.23 10.09
N LYS A 63 -2.38 -26.96 9.36
CA LYS A 63 -2.39 -27.01 7.88
C LYS A 63 -2.21 -25.62 7.32
N THR A 64 -1.05 -25.36 6.74
CA THR A 64 -0.79 -24.13 5.99
C THR A 64 -1.48 -24.18 4.63
N ALA A 65 -2.56 -23.43 4.47
CA ALA A 65 -3.08 -23.09 3.16
C ALA A 65 -2.66 -21.67 2.82
N VAL A 66 -1.80 -21.51 1.81
CA VAL A 66 -1.47 -20.17 1.30
C VAL A 66 -2.72 -19.61 0.62
N LEU A 67 -3.45 -18.74 1.33
CA LEU A 67 -4.58 -17.99 0.79
C LEU A 67 -4.05 -16.90 -0.14
N ARG A 68 -3.85 -17.27 -1.42
CA ARG A 68 -3.70 -16.27 -2.47
C ARG A 68 -5.09 -15.82 -2.91
N PRO A 69 -5.47 -14.55 -2.72
CA PRO A 69 -6.73 -14.06 -3.26
C PRO A 69 -6.69 -14.23 -4.78
N LYS A 70 -7.50 -15.16 -5.29
CA LYS A 70 -7.64 -15.37 -6.73
C LYS A 70 -8.46 -14.20 -7.27
N ARG A 71 -7.80 -13.25 -7.95
CA ARG A 71 -8.52 -12.25 -8.77
C ARG A 71 -9.26 -13.01 -9.87
N GLY A 72 -10.57 -12.86 -9.93
CA GLY A 72 -11.39 -13.53 -10.94
C GLY A 72 -11.08 -13.03 -12.36
N LEU A 73 -11.33 -13.86 -13.37
CA LEU A 73 -11.17 -13.48 -14.79
C LEU A 73 -11.96 -12.21 -15.13
N ALA A 74 -13.17 -12.06 -14.60
CA ALA A 74 -13.96 -10.84 -14.77
C ALA A 74 -13.22 -9.61 -14.24
N GLN A 75 -12.55 -9.69 -13.10
CA GLN A 75 -11.77 -8.57 -12.56
C GLN A 75 -10.56 -8.23 -13.44
N LEU A 76 -9.94 -9.23 -14.05
CA LEU A 76 -8.81 -9.05 -14.97
C LEU A 76 -9.25 -8.43 -16.31
N VAL A 77 -10.36 -8.90 -16.88
CA VAL A 77 -10.87 -8.44 -18.18
C VAL A 77 -11.57 -7.09 -18.05
N LEU A 78 -12.50 -6.95 -17.10
CA LEU A 78 -13.28 -5.74 -16.91
C LEU A 78 -12.42 -4.58 -16.43
N GLY A 79 -11.43 -4.84 -15.57
CA GLY A 79 -10.45 -3.83 -15.15
C GLY A 79 -9.61 -3.31 -16.31
N ARG A 80 -9.16 -4.19 -17.22
CA ARG A 80 -8.41 -3.79 -18.41
C ARG A 80 -9.28 -3.04 -19.42
N ALA A 81 -10.51 -3.51 -19.64
CA ALA A 81 -11.47 -2.84 -20.52
C ALA A 81 -11.81 -1.43 -20.03
N ALA A 82 -12.07 -1.26 -18.74
CA ALA A 82 -12.33 0.06 -18.14
C ALA A 82 -11.14 1.02 -18.30
N ALA A 83 -9.91 0.54 -18.11
CA ALA A 83 -8.70 1.33 -18.32
C ALA A 83 -8.56 1.79 -19.78
N THR A 84 -8.72 0.87 -20.74
CA THR A 84 -8.67 1.21 -22.17
C THR A 84 -9.77 2.19 -22.57
N MET A 85 -10.97 2.06 -22.00
CA MET A 85 -12.07 3.00 -22.23
C MET A 85 -11.76 4.40 -21.68
N LEU A 86 -11.20 4.50 -20.48
CA LEU A 86 -10.78 5.78 -19.91
C LEU A 86 -9.69 6.46 -20.76
N ASP A 87 -8.70 5.70 -21.21
CA ASP A 87 -7.64 6.22 -22.09
C ASP A 87 -8.21 6.72 -23.42
N SER A 88 -9.14 5.97 -24.02
CA SER A 88 -9.79 6.38 -25.27
C SER A 88 -10.66 7.63 -25.10
N ALA A 89 -11.34 7.79 -23.96
CA ALA A 89 -12.11 8.98 -23.64
C ALA A 89 -11.21 10.20 -23.41
N ALA A 90 -10.08 10.01 -22.71
CA ALA A 90 -9.10 11.07 -22.50
C ALA A 90 -8.51 11.58 -23.83
N LEU A 91 -8.17 10.67 -24.75
CA LEU A 91 -7.70 11.00 -26.10
C LEU A 91 -8.76 11.77 -26.90
N ALA A 92 -10.02 11.34 -26.86
CA ALA A 92 -11.12 12.03 -27.56
C ALA A 92 -11.41 13.43 -27.00
N VAL A 93 -11.27 13.63 -25.69
CA VAL A 93 -11.39 14.96 -25.08
C VAL A 93 -10.23 15.86 -25.49
N ALA A 94 -9.00 15.34 -25.49
CA ALA A 94 -7.82 16.09 -25.91
C ALA A 94 -7.94 16.58 -27.36
N ASP A 95 -8.44 15.73 -28.27
CA ASP A 95 -8.64 16.06 -29.68
C ASP A 95 -9.68 17.19 -29.86
N ARG A 96 -10.82 17.11 -29.17
CA ARG A 96 -11.84 18.19 -29.20
C ARG A 96 -11.31 19.51 -28.68
N VAL A 97 -10.53 19.49 -27.60
CA VAL A 97 -9.90 20.69 -27.05
C VAL A 97 -8.89 21.30 -28.02
N ALA A 98 -8.10 20.47 -28.71
CA ALA A 98 -7.15 20.92 -29.71
C ALA A 98 -7.84 21.60 -30.91
N VAL A 99 -8.94 21.02 -31.42
CA VAL A 99 -9.74 21.60 -32.50
C VAL A 99 -10.34 22.94 -32.08
N GLU A 100 -10.97 23.02 -30.91
CA GLU A 100 -11.60 24.26 -30.45
C GLU A 100 -10.57 25.36 -30.16
N LEU A 101 -9.40 25.01 -29.63
CA LEU A 101 -8.30 25.95 -29.45
C LEU A 101 -7.80 26.47 -30.81
N ALA A 102 -7.63 25.59 -31.81
CA ALA A 102 -7.23 25.99 -33.16
C ALA A 102 -8.26 26.93 -33.81
N GLU A 103 -9.56 26.65 -33.66
CA GLU A 103 -10.63 27.51 -34.16
C GLU A 103 -10.68 28.87 -33.46
N ARG A 104 -10.42 28.92 -32.14
CA ARG A 104 -10.34 30.16 -31.37
C ARG A 104 -9.15 31.00 -31.78
N LEU A 105 -7.99 30.38 -31.99
CA LEU A 105 -6.78 31.05 -32.49
C LEU A 105 -6.98 31.57 -33.91
N HIS A 106 -7.63 30.79 -34.79
CA HIS A 106 -7.95 31.22 -36.15
C HIS A 106 -8.93 32.40 -36.16
N ARG A 107 -10.01 32.35 -35.37
CA ARG A 107 -10.94 33.49 -35.20
C ARG A 107 -10.29 34.72 -34.58
N ALA A 108 -9.31 34.56 -33.69
CA ALA A 108 -8.57 35.68 -33.12
C ALA A 108 -7.57 36.30 -34.11
N ALA A 109 -7.01 35.49 -35.03
CA ALA A 109 -6.09 35.95 -36.07
C ALA A 109 -6.80 36.63 -37.25
N VAL A 110 -8.01 36.19 -37.59
CA VAL A 110 -8.88 36.82 -38.60
C VAL A 110 -9.72 37.92 -37.92
N GLY A 111 -9.09 39.05 -37.61
CA GLY A 111 -9.79 40.23 -37.09
C GLY A 111 -10.87 40.75 -38.08
N PRO A 112 -11.89 41.50 -37.60
CA PRO A 112 -12.99 41.94 -38.47
C PRO A 112 -12.47 42.77 -39.64
N PRO A 113 -13.10 42.68 -40.83
CA PRO A 113 -12.64 43.37 -42.03
C PRO A 113 -12.55 44.88 -41.75
N ARG A 114 -11.38 45.46 -42.02
CA ARG A 114 -11.22 46.93 -41.99
C ARG A 114 -12.08 47.50 -43.12
N SER A 115 -13.06 48.31 -42.75
CA SER A 115 -13.94 49.09 -43.62
C SER A 115 -13.17 49.98 -44.59
#